data_AF-A0A931V4X3-F1
#
_entry.id   AF-A0A931V4X3-F1
#
_cell.length_a   1.000
_cell.length_b   1.000
_cell.length_c   1.000
_cell.angle_alpha   90.00
_cell.angle_beta   90.00
_cell.angle_gamma   90.00
#
_symmetry.space_group_name_H-M   'P 1'
#
loop_
_entity.id
_entity.type
_entity.pdbx_description
1 polymer ?
#
loop_
_entity_poly.entity_id
_entity_poly.type
_entity_poly.pdbx_seq_one_letter_code
_entity_poly.pdbx_strand_id
1 'polypeptide(L)' 'MSPGGVSGTLKRAELVGIDWATSQTMTEDEIEQRLYGPKLHARAERPMPDAAAMHLELRRPGVTLQLL' A
#
# COMPACT_ATOMS: atom_id res chain seq x y z
N MET A 1 -1.41 -7.28 15.35
CA MET A 1 -0.49 -7.46 14.21
C MET A 1 -0.51 -8.92 13.79
N SER A 2 -0.67 -9.20 12.50
CA SER A 2 -0.52 -10.57 11.99
C SER A 2 0.98 -10.91 11.80
N PRO A 3 1.37 -12.20 11.81
CA PRO A 3 2.75 -12.61 11.55
C PRO A 3 3.31 -12.09 10.22
N GLY A 4 2.45 -11.95 9.21
CA GLY A 4 2.81 -11.40 7.90
C GLY A 4 3.17 -9.91 7.95
N GLY A 5 2.51 -9.13 8.81
CA GLY A 5 2.82 -7.71 9.00
C GLY A 5 4.22 -7.51 9.58
N VAL A 6 4.57 -8.29 10.60
CA VAL A 6 5.91 -8.24 11.24
C VAL A 6 6.99 -8.65 10.25
N SER A 7 6.79 -9.73 9.50
CA SER A 7 7.75 -10.22 8.50
C SER A 7 7.99 -9.20 7.39
N GLY A 8 6.93 -8.49 6.95
CA GLY A 8 7.03 -7.44 5.94
C GLY A 8 7.77 -6.19 6.43
N THR A 9 7.68 -5.86 7.72
CA THR A 9 8.47 -4.77 8.33
C THR A 9 9.93 -5.16 8.46
N LEU A 10 10.23 -6.37 8.92
CA LEU A 10 11.61 -6.87 9.04
C LEU A 10 12.32 -6.88 7.68
N LYS A 11 11.67 -7.40 6.64
CA LYS A 11 12.23 -7.40 5.29
C LYS A 11 12.53 -5.98 4.77
N ARG A 12 11.69 -5.00 5.11
CA ARG A 12 11.95 -3.60 4.77
C ARG A 12 13.14 -3.04 5.55
N ALA A 13 13.22 -3.32 6.84
CA ALA A 13 14.34 -2.90 7.69
C ALA A 13 15.69 -3.40 7.13
N GLU A 14 15.75 -4.68 6.72
CA GLU A 14 16.93 -5.26 6.06
C GLU A 14 17.31 -4.54 4.77
N LEU A 15 16.33 -4.21 3.91
CA LEU A 15 16.58 -3.51 2.65
C LEU A 15 17.16 -2.10 2.84
N VAL A 16 16.81 -1.43 3.94
CA VAL A 16 17.31 -0.09 4.28
C VAL A 16 18.48 -0.11 5.26
N GLY A 17 18.97 -1.30 5.63
CA GLY A 17 20.11 -1.48 6.53
C GLY A 17 19.86 -1.03 7.97
N ILE A 18 18.60 -1.07 8.44
CA ILE A 18 18.28 -0.79 9.84
C ILE A 18 18.44 -2.08 10.64
N ASP A 19 19.42 -2.11 11.53
CA ASP A 19 19.57 -3.12 12.56
C ASP A 19 19.20 -2.57 13.95
N TRP A 20 19.19 -3.46 14.96
CA TRP A 20 18.85 -3.09 16.32
C TRP A 20 19.77 -1.98 16.87
N ALA A 21 21.07 -2.04 16.58
CA ALA A 21 22.03 -1.04 17.05
C ALA A 21 21.76 0.34 16.43
N THR A 22 21.52 0.38 15.13
CA THR A 22 21.22 1.60 14.38
C THR A 22 19.89 2.20 14.84
N SER A 23 18.86 1.37 15.11
CA SER A 23 17.57 1.86 15.60
C SER A 23 17.63 2.59 16.94
N GLN A 24 18.58 2.27 17.81
CA GLN A 24 18.74 2.94 19.11
C GLN A 24 19.32 4.36 18.98
N THR A 25 19.93 4.66 17.83
CA THR A 25 20.58 5.96 17.57
C THR A 25 19.66 6.96 16.88
N MET A 26 18.46 6.54 16.49
CA MET A 26 17.50 7.32 15.72
C MET A 26 16.14 7.33 16.39
N THR A 27 15.36 8.35 16.09
CA THR A 27 13.99 8.53 16.58
C THR A 27 13.01 7.63 15.82
N GLU A 28 11.85 7.39 16.41
CA GLU A 28 10.79 6.61 15.79
C GLU A 28 10.35 7.20 14.43
N ASP A 29 10.27 8.52 14.32
CA ASP A 29 9.95 9.22 13.06
C ASP A 29 11.01 9.00 11.97
N GLU A 30 12.30 8.99 12.32
CA GLU A 30 13.39 8.73 11.37
C GLU A 30 13.37 7.28 10.88
N ILE A 31 13.06 6.34 11.77
CA ILE A 31 12.88 4.92 11.44
C ILE A 31 11.68 4.77 10.49
N GLU A 32 10.55 5.40 10.81
CA GLU A 32 9.33 5.36 10.00
C GLU A 32 9.59 5.92 8.59
N GLN A 33 10.27 7.07 8.51
CA GLN A 33 10.59 7.72 7.23
C GLN A 33 11.55 6.89 6.37
N ARG A 34 12.52 6.18 6.98
CA ARG A 34 13.41 5.27 6.25
C ARG A 34 12.68 4.00 5.79
N LEU A 35 11.83 3.43 6.63
CA LEU A 35 11.11 2.18 6.33
C LEU A 35 10.01 2.35 5.27
N TYR A 36 9.28 3.46 5.32
CA TYR A 36 8.07 3.68 4.50
C TYR A 36 8.21 4.84 3.52
N GLY A 37 9.30 5.60 3.59
CA GLY A 37 9.51 6.79 2.78
C GLY A 37 8.80 8.02 3.35
N PRO A 38 8.76 9.15 2.59
CA PRO A 38 7.98 10.30 3.00
C PRO A 38 6.51 9.87 3.19
N LYS A 39 5.87 10.38 4.24
CA LYS A 39 4.41 10.26 4.42
C LYS A 39 3.73 10.94 3.23
N LEU A 40 3.53 10.19 2.16
CA LEU A 40 2.81 10.67 1.00
C LEU A 40 1.36 10.86 1.46
N HIS A 41 0.98 12.11 1.71
CA HIS A 41 -0.44 12.48 1.71
C HIS A 41 -1.00 11.93 0.40
N ALA A 42 -1.96 11.01 0.47
CA ALA A 42 -2.44 10.25 -0.67
C ALA A 42 -2.77 11.18 -1.84
N ARG A 43 -1.85 11.29 -2.80
CA ARG A 43 -2.04 12.06 -4.03
C ARG A 43 -2.21 11.09 -5.17
N ALA A 44 -3.38 10.49 -5.19
CA ALA A 44 -3.98 10.05 -6.42
C ALA A 44 -5.44 10.44 -6.32
N GLU A 45 -5.83 11.49 -7.05
CA GLU A 45 -7.17 11.50 -7.62
C GLU A 45 -7.24 10.23 -8.47
N ARG A 46 -7.71 9.13 -7.87
CA ARG A 46 -8.06 7.94 -8.62
C ARG A 46 -9.08 8.43 -9.64
N PRO A 47 -8.78 8.40 -10.95
CA PRO A 47 -9.79 8.73 -11.93
C PRO A 47 -10.96 7.79 -11.66
N MET A 48 -12.10 8.38 -11.34
CA MET A 48 -13.31 7.64 -11.03
C MET A 48 -13.66 6.82 -12.28
N PRO A 49 -13.90 5.51 -12.18
CA PRO A 49 -14.21 4.70 -13.34
C PRO A 49 -15.47 5.28 -14.02
N ASP A 50 -15.45 5.35 -15.34
CA ASP A 50 -16.57 5.88 -16.12
C ASP A 50 -17.79 4.95 -15.96
N ALA A 51 -18.74 5.37 -15.14
CA ALA A 51 -19.96 4.63 -14.87
C ALA A 51 -20.80 4.41 -16.13
N ALA A 52 -20.70 5.27 -17.16
CA ALA A 52 -21.39 5.10 -18.42
C ALA A 52 -20.80 3.95 -19.23
N ALA A 53 -19.46 3.85 -19.30
CA ALA A 53 -18.78 2.74 -19.95
C ALA A 53 -19.10 1.39 -19.26
N MET A 54 -19.08 1.36 -17.92
CA MET A 54 -19.48 0.17 -17.15
C MET A 54 -20.93 -0.24 -17.43
N HIS A 55 -21.86 0.73 -17.50
CA HIS A 55 -23.27 0.43 -17.80
C HIS A 55 -23.48 -0.12 -19.22
N LEU A 56 -22.69 0.32 -20.20
CA LEU A 56 -22.73 -0.22 -21.57
C LEU A 56 -22.19 -1.64 -21.64
N GLU A 57 -21.11 -1.94 -20.91
CA GLU A 57 -20.56 -3.30 -20.81
C GLU A 57 -21.55 -4.26 -20.14
N LEU A 58 -22.28 -3.82 -19.11
CA LEU A 58 -23.35 -4.59 -18.45
C LEU A 58 -24.54 -4.93 -19.35
N ARG A 59 -24.72 -4.23 -20.48
CA ARG A 59 -25.80 -4.52 -21.44
C ARG A 59 -25.42 -5.57 -22.49
N ARG A 60 -24.18 -6.04 -22.50
CA ARG A 60 -23.72 -7.03 -23.48
C ARG A 60 -24.19 -8.44 -23.08
N PRO A 61 -24.79 -9.22 -23.99
CA PRO A 61 -25.20 -10.58 -23.70
C PRO A 61 -23.96 -11.43 -23.38
N GLY A 62 -23.94 -12.06 -22.20
CA GLY A 62 -22.84 -12.92 -21.73
C GLY A 62 -22.00 -12.37 -20.57
N VAL A 63 -22.29 -11.17 -20.06
CA VAL A 63 -21.63 -10.65 -18.84
C VAL A 63 -22.36 -11.16 -17.60
N THR A 64 -21.71 -12.04 -16.83
CA THR A 64 -22.19 -12.52 -15.53
C THR A 64 -21.89 -11.48 -14.44
N LEU A 65 -22.94 -10.95 -13.82
CA LEU A 65 -22.88 -10.12 -12.62
C LEU A 65 -22.30 -10.94 -11.45
N GLN A 66 -21.01 -10.80 -11.17
CA GLN A 66 -20.43 -11.18 -9.88
C GLN A 66 -19.82 -9.93 -9.24
N LEU A 67 -20.66 -9.17 -8.54
CA LEU A 67 -20.22 -8.09 -7.66
C LEU A 67 -19.67 -8.73 -6.38
N LEU A 68 -18.36 -8.61 -6.15
CA LEU A 68 -17.68 -8.92 -4.89
C LEU A 68 -17.72 -7.69 -3.97
#